data_AF-A0A7C2BNJ3-F1
#
_entry.id   AF-A0A7C2BNJ3-F1
#
_cell.length_a   1.000
_cell.length_b   1.000
_cell.length_c   1.000
_cell.angle_alpha   90.00
_cell.angle_beta   90.00
_cell.angle_gamma   90.00
#
_symmetry.space_group_name_H-M   'P 1'
#
loop_
_entity.id
_entity.type
_entity.pdbx_description
1 polymer ?
#
loop_
_entity_poly.entity_id
_entity_poly.type
_entity_poly.pdbx_seq_one_letter_code
_entity_poly.pdbx_strand_id
1 'polypeptide(L)'
;MVGGKHVAALVLAGGLSLVLALPGRGGDDEALRRAIATFFRDAQVLRVDAVPDLYEGGYARVSVYAAGATLTGGFRVDEAWVRLVGASFNPQALRAGQFRLDSVRDTALHMRVSYPNLERYFRQLNPGQDVRLWSDGGSVYGRGTVPLFGVPTRVELKGFFAVGNTPELYFYVERLRVNGLPVPEAVVRELERRFNPVLTQADWPVRFRLRSVRANRDEVVVSSQPAAGEGCRVCGEVGPAAPTP
;
A
#
# COMPACT_ATOMS: atom_id res chain seq x y z
N MET A 1 69.07 -4.52 32.49
CA MET A 1 67.71 -5.12 32.50
C MET A 1 66.74 -4.07 31.95
N VAL A 2 66.00 -4.42 30.89
CA VAL A 2 64.80 -3.75 30.31
C VAL A 2 65.07 -2.35 29.71
N GLY A 3 64.96 -2.08 28.40
CA GLY A 3 63.81 -2.28 27.49
C GLY A 3 62.96 -0.99 27.51
N GLY A 4 62.87 -0.17 26.46
CA GLY A 4 62.07 -0.42 25.26
C GLY A 4 61.18 0.79 24.94
N LYS A 5 61.53 1.52 23.88
CA LYS A 5 60.74 2.21 22.83
C LYS A 5 59.24 2.63 23.03
N HIS A 6 59.00 3.87 22.55
CA HIS A 6 57.80 4.49 21.93
C HIS A 6 56.60 4.92 22.80
N VAL A 7 56.07 6.12 22.50
CA VAL A 7 54.65 6.51 22.21
C VAL A 7 54.62 8.05 22.12
N ALA A 8 54.60 8.63 20.93
CA ALA A 8 53.46 8.98 20.06
C ALA A 8 52.81 10.33 20.43
N ALA A 9 53.05 11.31 19.57
CA ALA A 9 52.27 12.53 19.46
C ALA A 9 50.91 12.20 18.82
N LEU A 10 49.82 12.70 19.40
CA LEU A 10 48.51 12.69 18.76
C LEU A 10 47.94 14.11 18.78
N VAL A 11 47.81 14.66 17.57
CA VAL A 11 47.19 15.93 17.25
C VAL A 11 45.69 15.81 17.43
N LEU A 12 45.14 16.54 18.40
CA LEU A 12 43.70 16.80 18.52
C LEU A 12 43.39 18.13 17.82
N ALA A 13 43.03 18.05 16.55
CA ALA A 13 42.35 19.13 15.85
C ALA A 13 41.03 18.55 15.32
N GLY A 14 40.02 18.54 16.21
CA GLY A 14 38.66 18.17 15.87
C GLY A 14 38.07 19.18 14.89
N GLY A 15 37.81 18.74 13.67
CA GLY A 15 36.93 19.43 12.74
C GLY A 15 35.51 19.40 13.29
N LEU A 16 35.09 20.55 13.81
CA LEU A 16 33.73 20.81 14.27
C LEU A 16 32.79 20.88 13.05
N SER A 17 32.21 19.75 12.65
CA SER A 17 31.10 19.75 11.69
C SER A 17 29.86 20.31 12.38
N LEU A 18 29.62 21.61 12.14
CA LEU A 18 28.45 22.34 12.60
C LEU A 18 27.21 21.81 11.86
N VAL A 19 26.52 20.82 12.44
CA VAL A 19 25.16 20.47 12.03
C VAL A 19 24.26 21.62 12.51
N LEU A 20 23.88 22.50 11.58
CA LEU A 20 22.84 23.51 11.82
C LEU A 20 21.51 22.78 12.02
N ALA A 21 21.23 22.42 13.27
CA ALA A 21 19.90 22.02 13.72
C ALA A 21 19.01 23.27 13.64
N LEU A 22 18.26 23.40 12.54
CA LEU A 22 17.25 24.43 12.40
C LEU A 22 16.12 24.17 13.42
N PRO A 23 15.88 25.07 14.39
CA PRO A 23 14.86 24.88 15.40
C PRO A 23 13.49 25.15 14.77
N GLY A 24 12.62 24.13 14.78
CA GLY A 24 11.25 24.19 14.24
C GLY A 24 10.79 22.94 13.49
N ARG A 25 11.69 22.02 13.10
CA ARG A 25 11.38 20.94 12.15
C ARG A 25 10.86 19.61 12.75
N GLY A 26 11.02 19.35 14.04
CA GLY A 26 10.66 18.04 14.63
C GLY A 26 9.15 17.80 14.82
N GLY A 27 8.37 18.86 15.06
CA GLY A 27 6.94 18.74 15.37
C GLY A 27 6.06 18.44 14.15
N ASP A 28 6.40 18.98 12.99
CA ASP A 28 5.65 18.78 11.75
C ASP A 28 5.84 17.36 11.19
N ASP A 29 7.06 16.82 11.28
CA ASP A 29 7.37 15.43 10.89
C ASP A 29 6.62 14.42 11.77
N GLU A 30 6.50 14.70 13.07
CA GLU A 30 5.76 13.86 14.01
C GLU A 30 4.24 13.97 13.80
N ALA A 31 3.74 15.17 13.49
CA ALA A 31 2.35 15.38 13.07
C ALA A 31 2.04 14.63 11.77
N LEU A 32 2.93 14.70 10.77
CA LEU A 32 2.82 13.98 9.50
C LEU A 32 2.81 12.46 9.74
N ARG A 33 3.75 11.94 10.54
CA ARG A 33 3.80 10.51 10.90
C ARG A 33 2.50 10.04 11.56
N ARG A 34 1.97 10.81 12.52
CA ARG A 34 0.68 10.51 13.17
C ARG A 34 -0.47 10.53 12.18
N ALA A 35 -0.52 11.53 11.29
CA ALA A 35 -1.54 11.61 10.25
C ALA A 35 -1.47 10.41 9.29
N ILE A 36 -0.28 10.04 8.81
CA ILE A 36 -0.08 8.86 7.94
C ILE A 36 -0.53 7.56 8.65
N ALA A 37 -0.27 7.42 9.95
CA ALA A 37 -0.71 6.27 10.73
C ALA A 37 -2.24 6.13 10.80
N THR A 38 -3.01 7.21 10.62
CA THR A 38 -4.48 7.13 10.52
C THR A 38 -4.96 6.46 9.23
N PHE A 39 -4.16 6.54 8.16
CA PHE A 39 -4.43 5.90 6.89
C PHE A 39 -3.94 4.45 6.86
N PHE A 40 -2.73 4.18 7.40
CA PHE A 40 -2.17 2.83 7.56
C PHE A 40 -2.39 2.31 8.99
N ARG A 41 -3.65 1.98 9.32
CA ARG A 41 -4.02 1.49 10.66
C ARG A 41 -3.45 0.11 10.91
N ASP A 42 -3.19 -0.20 12.19
CA ASP A 42 -2.72 -1.52 12.64
C ASP A 42 -1.44 -2.01 11.92
N ALA A 43 -0.66 -1.10 11.33
CA ALA A 43 0.57 -1.42 10.63
C ALA A 43 1.57 -2.04 11.62
N GLN A 44 2.05 -3.23 11.30
CA GLN A 44 3.10 -3.89 12.08
C GLN A 44 4.43 -3.14 11.94
N VAL A 45 4.66 -2.61 10.74
CA VAL A 45 5.78 -1.73 10.45
C VAL A 45 5.23 -0.52 9.70
N LEU A 46 5.56 0.68 10.17
CA LEU A 46 5.31 1.92 9.47
C LEU A 46 6.58 2.76 9.48
N ARG A 47 7.09 3.10 8.30
CA ARG A 47 8.25 3.96 8.12
C ARG A 47 7.88 5.13 7.24
N VAL A 48 8.29 6.31 7.68
CA VAL A 48 8.06 7.56 6.97
C VAL A 48 9.39 8.30 6.91
N ASP A 49 9.87 8.49 5.68
CA ASP A 49 10.99 9.35 5.32
C ASP A 49 10.42 10.59 4.64
N ALA A 50 10.65 11.77 5.22
CA ALA A 50 10.11 13.02 4.74
C ALA A 50 11.25 14.03 4.56
N VAL A 51 11.27 14.66 3.39
CA VAL A 51 12.19 15.74 3.05
C VAL A 51 11.36 17.03 3.04
N PRO A 52 11.47 17.89 4.07
CA PRO A 52 10.69 19.12 4.15
C PRO A 52 11.10 20.11 3.05
N ASP A 53 10.17 20.98 2.66
CA ASP A 53 10.38 22.10 1.75
C ASP A 53 10.54 23.43 2.54
N LEU A 54 10.58 24.57 1.85
CA LEU A 54 10.83 25.89 2.42
C LEU A 54 9.65 26.48 3.22
N TYR A 55 8.46 25.88 3.16
CA TYR A 55 7.24 26.40 3.81
C TYR A 55 6.57 25.34 4.69
N GLU A 56 5.83 25.79 5.72
CA GLU A 56 5.12 24.92 6.67
C GLU A 56 4.12 24.01 5.92
N GLY A 57 4.13 22.71 6.25
CA GLY A 57 3.31 21.70 5.57
C GLY A 57 3.79 21.31 4.16
N GLY A 58 4.83 21.96 3.64
CA GLY A 58 5.45 21.64 2.37
C GLY A 58 6.54 20.58 2.50
N TYR A 59 6.51 19.60 1.60
CA TYR A 59 7.51 18.53 1.52
C TYR A 59 7.94 18.30 0.08
N ALA A 60 9.25 18.39 -0.16
CA ALA A 60 9.84 18.07 -1.45
C ALA A 60 9.63 16.58 -1.79
N ARG A 61 9.69 15.70 -0.79
CA ARG A 61 9.42 14.26 -0.92
C ARG A 61 8.88 13.68 0.39
N VAL A 62 7.88 12.81 0.28
CA VAL A 62 7.47 11.92 1.38
C VAL A 62 7.44 10.50 0.84
N SER A 63 8.23 9.62 1.44
CA SER A 63 8.26 8.19 1.13
C SER A 63 7.77 7.40 2.35
N VAL A 64 6.80 6.52 2.14
CA VAL A 64 6.17 5.71 3.17
C VAL A 64 6.30 4.24 2.82
N TYR A 65 6.66 3.43 3.80
CA TYR A 65 6.57 1.98 3.76
C TYR A 65 5.69 1.50 4.91
N ALA A 66 4.71 0.66 4.60
CA ALA A 66 3.84 0.04 5.58
C ALA A 66 3.80 -1.48 5.34
N ALA A 67 3.87 -2.27 6.41
CA ALA A 67 3.70 -3.72 6.37
C ALA A 67 2.60 -4.18 7.32
N GLY A 68 1.78 -5.12 6.87
CA GLY A 68 0.66 -5.69 7.64
C GLY A 68 -0.37 -4.64 8.06
N ALA A 69 -0.65 -3.66 7.19
CA ALA A 69 -1.48 -2.51 7.50
C ALA A 69 -2.91 -2.67 6.96
N THR A 70 -3.86 -2.04 7.64
CA THR A 70 -5.26 -1.90 7.20
C THR A 70 -5.46 -0.48 6.68
N LEU A 71 -5.76 -0.33 5.39
CA LEU A 71 -6.07 0.95 4.77
C LEU A 71 -7.44 1.46 5.24
N THR A 72 -7.67 2.77 5.12
CA THR A 72 -9.01 3.35 5.24
C THR A 72 -9.97 2.63 4.27
N GLY A 73 -11.11 2.16 4.79
CA GLY A 73 -12.03 1.25 4.08
C GLY A 73 -11.90 -0.23 4.45
N GLY A 74 -10.97 -0.59 5.34
CA GLY A 74 -10.86 -1.95 5.91
C GLY A 74 -10.03 -2.93 5.07
N PHE A 75 -9.44 -2.47 3.97
CA PHE A 75 -8.63 -3.30 3.09
C PHE A 75 -7.24 -3.54 3.68
N ARG A 76 -6.91 -4.80 3.99
CA ARG A 76 -5.62 -5.17 4.57
C ARG A 76 -4.59 -5.48 3.49
N VAL A 77 -3.42 -4.85 3.58
CA VAL A 77 -2.28 -5.03 2.68
C VAL A 77 -1.12 -5.70 3.41
N ASP A 78 -0.38 -6.56 2.72
CA ASP A 78 0.83 -7.19 3.25
C ASP A 78 1.96 -6.17 3.28
N GLU A 79 2.17 -5.48 2.16
CA GLU A 79 3.15 -4.40 2.03
C GLU A 79 2.60 -3.29 1.14
N ALA A 80 2.92 -2.04 1.48
CA ALA A 80 2.62 -0.88 0.67
C ALA A 80 3.77 0.11 0.70
N TRP A 81 4.11 0.62 -0.48
CA TRP A 81 5.06 1.71 -0.68
C TRP A 81 4.34 2.87 -1.34
N VAL A 82 4.49 4.05 -0.74
CA VAL A 82 3.95 5.30 -1.23
C VAL A 82 5.09 6.30 -1.40
N ARG A 83 5.07 7.05 -2.49
CA ARG A 83 5.92 8.21 -2.69
C ARG A 83 5.07 9.37 -3.16
N LEU A 84 5.28 10.51 -2.51
CA LEU A 84 4.70 11.80 -2.84
C LEU A 84 5.84 12.76 -3.14
N VAL A 85 5.77 13.48 -4.25
CA VAL A 85 6.79 14.47 -4.65
C VAL A 85 6.13 15.84 -4.74
N GLY A 86 6.75 16.84 -4.11
CA GLY A 86 6.21 18.21 -4.02
C GLY A 86 4.81 18.21 -3.42
N ALA A 87 4.67 17.64 -2.21
CA ALA A 87 3.41 17.54 -1.50
C ALA A 87 3.22 18.75 -0.57
N SER A 88 2.03 19.32 -0.55
CA SER A 88 1.62 20.34 0.41
C SER A 88 0.46 19.79 1.23
N PHE A 89 0.66 19.70 2.54
CA PHE A 89 -0.36 19.29 3.49
C PHE A 89 -0.89 20.49 4.25
N ASN A 90 -2.15 20.42 4.66
CA ASN A 90 -2.73 21.44 5.51
C ASN A 90 -2.12 21.37 6.93
N PRO A 91 -1.38 22.39 7.41
CA PRO A 91 -0.66 22.29 8.68
C PRO A 91 -1.59 22.15 9.89
N GLN A 92 -2.75 22.81 9.86
CA GLN A 92 -3.73 22.71 10.94
C GLN A 92 -4.36 21.31 10.99
N ALA A 93 -4.66 20.72 9.83
CA ALA A 93 -5.17 19.37 9.73
C ALA A 93 -4.13 18.34 10.23
N LEU A 94 -2.86 18.47 9.84
CA LEU A 94 -1.78 17.61 10.33
C LEU A 94 -1.65 17.66 11.86
N ARG A 95 -1.70 18.87 12.45
CA ARG A 95 -1.68 19.04 13.90
C ARG A 95 -2.88 18.39 14.60
N ALA A 96 -4.03 18.36 13.94
CA ALA A 96 -5.22 17.63 14.37
C ALA A 96 -5.16 16.11 14.08
N GLY A 97 -4.04 15.60 13.54
CA GLY A 97 -3.86 14.19 13.18
C GLY A 97 -4.57 13.77 11.90
N GLN A 98 -5.05 14.72 11.09
CA GLN A 98 -5.76 14.45 9.85
C GLN A 98 -4.80 14.47 8.66
N PHE A 99 -4.80 13.38 7.88
CA PHE A 99 -4.00 13.30 6.67
C PHE A 99 -4.70 13.99 5.50
N ARG A 100 -4.53 15.32 5.42
CA ARG A 100 -5.16 16.15 4.38
C ARG A 100 -4.10 16.75 3.47
N LEU A 101 -4.11 16.31 2.22
CA LEU A 101 -3.26 16.82 1.15
C LEU A 101 -3.98 17.94 0.40
N ASP A 102 -3.38 19.13 0.32
CA ASP A 102 -3.92 20.27 -0.43
C ASP A 102 -3.47 20.22 -1.89
N SER A 103 -2.22 19.85 -2.15
CA SER A 103 -1.69 19.66 -3.51
C SER A 103 -0.52 18.67 -3.54
N VAL A 104 -0.32 18.02 -4.68
CA VAL A 104 0.85 17.16 -4.94
C VAL A 104 1.25 17.23 -6.40
N ARG A 105 2.56 17.23 -6.67
CA ARG A 105 3.07 17.26 -8.05
C ARG A 105 3.08 15.88 -8.69
N ASP A 106 3.53 14.86 -7.96
CA ASP A 106 3.57 13.49 -8.45
C ASP A 106 3.33 12.47 -7.32
N THR A 107 2.67 11.36 -7.67
CA THR A 107 2.30 10.31 -6.73
C THR A 107 2.65 8.93 -7.29
N ALA A 108 3.20 8.08 -6.43
CA ALA A 108 3.45 6.70 -6.76
C ALA A 108 3.04 5.78 -5.60
N LEU A 109 2.42 4.67 -5.97
CA LEU A 109 1.95 3.59 -5.12
C LEU A 109 2.41 2.24 -5.66
N HIS A 110 2.80 1.36 -4.76
CA HIS A 110 3.00 -0.06 -4.99
C HIS A 110 2.44 -0.82 -3.79
N MET A 111 1.57 -1.80 -4.02
CA MET A 111 0.94 -2.60 -2.97
C MET A 111 1.01 -4.07 -3.31
N ARG A 112 1.24 -4.88 -2.28
CA ARG A 112 1.21 -6.34 -2.35
C ARG A 112 0.12 -6.85 -1.40
N VAL A 113 -0.71 -7.75 -1.90
CA VAL A 113 -1.83 -8.32 -1.16
C VAL A 113 -1.92 -9.81 -1.41
N SER A 114 -1.73 -10.60 -0.37
CA SER A 114 -1.79 -12.05 -0.39
C SER A 114 -3.23 -12.54 -0.49
N TYR A 115 -3.44 -13.69 -1.12
CA TYR A 115 -4.77 -14.30 -1.20
C TYR A 115 -5.42 -14.52 0.17
N PRO A 116 -4.72 -14.99 1.22
CA PRO A 116 -5.30 -15.11 2.55
C PRO A 116 -5.83 -13.78 3.12
N ASN A 117 -5.19 -12.64 2.82
CA ASN A 117 -5.68 -11.33 3.23
C ASN A 117 -6.95 -10.93 2.47
N LEU A 118 -7.01 -11.19 1.15
CA LEU A 118 -8.23 -11.00 0.36
C LEU A 118 -9.39 -11.88 0.85
N GLU A 119 -9.13 -13.16 1.13
CA GLU A 119 -10.12 -14.09 1.70
C GLU A 119 -10.64 -13.60 3.06
N ARG A 120 -9.77 -13.04 3.90
CA ARG A 120 -10.17 -12.47 5.20
C ARG A 120 -11.05 -11.24 5.01
N TYR A 121 -10.67 -10.34 4.09
CA TYR A 121 -11.45 -9.15 3.77
C TYR A 121 -12.86 -9.52 3.29
N PHE A 122 -12.97 -10.46 2.36
CA PHE A 122 -14.29 -10.92 1.92
C PHE A 122 -15.07 -11.50 3.10
N ARG A 123 -14.53 -12.42 3.89
CA ARG A 123 -15.23 -12.99 5.05
C ARG A 123 -15.77 -11.96 6.03
N GLN A 124 -15.11 -10.81 6.18
CA GLN A 124 -15.61 -9.71 7.01
C GLN A 124 -16.81 -8.99 6.40
N LEU A 125 -16.88 -8.87 5.07
CA LEU A 125 -18.01 -8.24 4.37
C LEU A 125 -19.28 -9.09 4.40
N ASN A 126 -19.16 -10.41 4.26
CA ASN A 126 -20.29 -11.33 4.32
C ASN A 126 -19.99 -12.49 5.28
N PRO A 127 -20.39 -12.37 6.57
CA PRO A 127 -20.28 -13.45 7.53
C PRO A 127 -21.01 -14.71 7.02
N GLY A 128 -20.33 -15.86 7.04
CA GLY A 128 -20.88 -17.13 6.56
C GLY A 128 -20.44 -17.55 5.16
N GLN A 129 -19.62 -16.74 4.48
CA GLN A 129 -18.90 -17.23 3.30
C GLN A 129 -17.60 -17.94 3.68
N ASP A 130 -17.26 -18.98 2.93
CA ASP A 130 -15.96 -19.64 2.96
C ASP A 130 -15.44 -19.71 1.53
N VAL A 131 -14.51 -18.81 1.19
CA VAL A 131 -13.96 -18.66 -0.15
C VAL A 131 -12.46 -18.86 -0.08
N ARG A 132 -11.95 -19.70 -0.99
CA ARG A 132 -10.53 -19.90 -1.25
C ARG A 132 -10.17 -19.28 -2.58
N LEU A 133 -9.09 -18.49 -2.59
CA LEU A 133 -8.57 -17.79 -3.75
C LEU A 133 -7.17 -18.30 -4.08
N TRP A 134 -6.88 -18.42 -5.37
CA TRP A 134 -5.53 -18.74 -5.86
C TRP A 134 -5.35 -18.21 -7.28
N SER A 135 -4.12 -18.24 -7.80
CA SER A 135 -3.83 -17.85 -9.19
C SER A 135 -2.80 -18.75 -9.86
N ASP A 136 -2.87 -18.80 -11.18
CA ASP A 136 -1.91 -19.46 -12.06
C ASP A 136 -0.86 -18.51 -12.65
N GLY A 137 -0.80 -17.24 -12.20
CA GLY A 137 0.11 -16.23 -12.75
C GLY A 137 -0.52 -15.30 -13.80
N GLY A 138 -1.85 -15.25 -13.84
CA GLY A 138 -2.58 -14.24 -14.62
C GLY A 138 -4.06 -14.21 -14.26
N SER A 139 -4.70 -15.37 -14.21
CA SER A 139 -6.10 -15.48 -13.78
C SER A 139 -6.18 -15.72 -12.27
N VAL A 140 -7.21 -15.18 -11.65
CA VAL A 140 -7.58 -15.46 -10.27
C VAL A 140 -8.77 -16.40 -10.26
N TYR A 141 -8.63 -17.44 -9.46
CA TYR A 141 -9.65 -18.46 -9.25
C TYR A 141 -10.19 -18.33 -7.84
N GLY A 142 -11.49 -18.55 -7.70
CA GLY A 142 -12.17 -18.62 -6.42
C GLY A 142 -13.04 -19.87 -6.36
N ARG A 143 -13.03 -20.55 -5.21
CA ARG A 143 -13.98 -21.61 -4.92
C ARG A 143 -14.46 -21.48 -3.49
N GLY A 144 -15.76 -21.66 -3.27
CA GLY A 144 -16.30 -21.52 -1.94
C GLY A 144 -17.77 -21.81 -1.81
N THR A 145 -18.27 -21.60 -0.61
CA THR A 145 -19.72 -21.57 -0.32
C THR A 145 -20.08 -20.15 0.11
N VAL A 146 -21.11 -19.59 -0.53
CA VAL A 146 -21.65 -18.26 -0.18
C VAL A 146 -23.15 -18.38 0.10
N PRO A 147 -23.69 -17.64 1.08
CA PRO A 147 -25.13 -17.62 1.33
C PRO A 147 -25.82 -16.77 0.26
N LEU A 148 -26.58 -17.40 -0.65
CA LEU A 148 -27.46 -16.70 -1.59
C LEU A 148 -28.90 -16.85 -1.12
N PHE A 149 -29.54 -15.73 -0.77
CA PHE A 149 -30.91 -15.72 -0.21
C PHE A 149 -31.05 -16.67 1.01
N GLY A 150 -30.03 -16.75 1.85
CA GLY A 150 -29.98 -17.64 3.02
C GLY A 150 -29.64 -19.10 2.70
N VAL A 151 -29.50 -19.47 1.42
CA VAL A 151 -29.17 -20.83 1.00
C VAL A 151 -27.66 -20.96 0.76
N PRO A 152 -26.96 -21.89 1.43
CA PRO A 152 -25.54 -22.13 1.19
C PRO A 152 -25.33 -22.66 -0.23
N THR A 153 -24.64 -21.87 -1.04
CA THR A 153 -24.50 -22.11 -2.47
C THR A 153 -23.03 -22.25 -2.85
N ARG A 154 -22.68 -23.33 -3.55
CA ARG A 154 -21.31 -23.55 -4.01
C ARG A 154 -21.02 -22.66 -5.22
N VAL A 155 -19.94 -21.90 -5.15
CA VAL A 155 -19.51 -20.99 -6.22
C VAL A 155 -18.10 -21.34 -6.67
N GLU A 156 -17.91 -21.35 -7.98
CA GLU A 156 -16.58 -21.37 -8.61
C GLU A 156 -16.46 -20.17 -9.55
N LEU A 157 -15.38 -19.42 -9.40
CA LEU A 157 -15.10 -18.17 -10.10
C LEU A 157 -13.74 -18.29 -10.79
N LYS A 158 -13.65 -17.78 -12.03
CA LYS A 158 -12.40 -17.43 -12.70
C LYS A 158 -12.56 -16.01 -13.22
N GLY A 159 -11.54 -15.17 -12.99
CA GLY A 159 -11.52 -13.82 -13.49
C GLY A 159 -10.12 -13.22 -13.48
N PHE A 160 -10.03 -11.94 -13.83
CA PHE A 160 -8.78 -11.20 -13.82
C PHE A 160 -9.00 -9.77 -13.33
N PHE A 161 -7.95 -9.21 -12.74
CA PHE A 161 -7.94 -7.81 -12.36
C PHE A 161 -7.51 -6.93 -13.54
N ALA A 162 -8.06 -5.73 -13.60
CA ALA A 162 -7.74 -4.75 -14.62
C ALA A 162 -7.66 -3.34 -14.03
N VAL A 163 -6.77 -2.53 -14.59
CA VAL A 163 -6.58 -1.11 -14.26
C VAL A 163 -6.48 -0.29 -15.54
N GLY A 164 -6.98 0.94 -15.50
CA GLY A 164 -7.11 1.79 -16.69
C GLY A 164 -6.36 3.13 -16.61
N ASN A 165 -5.25 3.23 -15.87
CA ASN A 165 -4.61 4.52 -15.53
C ASN A 165 -5.55 5.46 -14.75
N THR A 166 -6.45 4.87 -13.97
CA THR A 166 -7.45 5.51 -13.11
C THR A 166 -7.16 5.19 -11.65
N PRO A 167 -7.74 5.90 -10.66
CA PRO A 167 -7.60 5.57 -9.24
C PRO A 167 -8.46 4.38 -8.79
N GLU A 168 -8.81 3.49 -9.71
CA GLU A 168 -9.77 2.41 -9.51
C GLU A 168 -9.22 1.10 -10.03
N LEU A 169 -9.57 0.02 -9.33
CA LEU A 169 -9.28 -1.36 -9.70
C LEU A 169 -10.58 -2.07 -10.05
N TYR A 170 -10.57 -2.81 -11.14
CA TYR A 170 -11.70 -3.58 -11.64
C TYR A 170 -11.38 -5.06 -11.59
N PHE A 171 -12.42 -5.89 -11.43
CA PHE A 171 -12.33 -7.33 -11.58
C PHE A 171 -13.37 -7.81 -12.59
N TYR A 172 -12.90 -8.52 -13.61
CA TYR A 172 -13.74 -9.08 -14.65
C TYR A 172 -13.83 -10.60 -14.51
N VAL A 173 -15.03 -11.12 -14.65
CA VAL A 173 -15.38 -12.52 -14.46
C VAL A 173 -15.39 -13.20 -15.82
N GLU A 174 -14.45 -14.11 -16.03
CA GLU A 174 -14.40 -14.93 -17.25
C GLU A 174 -15.32 -16.14 -17.16
N ARG A 175 -15.46 -16.70 -15.95
CA ARG A 175 -16.29 -17.88 -15.71
C ARG A 175 -16.85 -17.85 -14.31
N LEU A 176 -18.16 -18.02 -14.19
CA LEU A 176 -18.85 -18.21 -12.92
C LEU A 176 -19.71 -19.46 -13.00
N ARG A 177 -19.58 -20.32 -11.99
CA ARG A 177 -20.44 -21.49 -11.80
C ARG A 177 -21.09 -21.45 -10.43
N VAL A 178 -22.36 -21.82 -10.40
CA VAL A 178 -23.19 -21.88 -9.19
C VAL A 178 -23.76 -23.29 -9.11
N ASN A 179 -23.44 -24.01 -8.04
CA ASN A 179 -23.77 -25.43 -7.87
C ASN A 179 -23.36 -26.29 -9.07
N GLY A 180 -22.23 -25.96 -9.70
CA GLY A 180 -21.69 -26.64 -10.89
C GLY A 180 -22.29 -26.18 -12.22
N LEU A 181 -23.37 -25.41 -12.22
CA LEU A 181 -24.01 -24.88 -13.43
C LEU A 181 -23.36 -23.57 -13.86
N PRO A 182 -23.06 -23.36 -15.16
CA PRO A 182 -22.57 -22.09 -15.65
C PRO A 182 -23.62 -20.99 -15.49
N VAL A 183 -23.20 -19.82 -15.01
CA VAL A 183 -24.07 -18.66 -14.88
C VAL A 183 -24.16 -17.92 -16.22
N PRO A 184 -25.36 -17.53 -16.69
CA PRO A 184 -25.53 -16.77 -17.92
C PRO A 184 -24.78 -15.45 -17.90
N GLU A 185 -24.19 -15.07 -19.05
CA GLU A 185 -23.37 -13.86 -19.18
C GLU A 185 -24.10 -12.57 -18.77
N ALA A 186 -25.41 -12.48 -19.05
CA ALA A 186 -26.22 -11.33 -18.63
C ALA A 186 -26.24 -11.15 -17.10
N VAL A 187 -26.30 -12.25 -16.35
CA VAL A 187 -26.26 -12.24 -14.88
C VAL A 187 -24.85 -11.91 -14.39
N VAL A 188 -23.82 -12.44 -15.05
CA VAL A 188 -22.42 -12.12 -14.73
C VAL A 188 -22.14 -10.62 -14.90
N ARG A 189 -22.54 -10.03 -16.04
CA ARG A 189 -22.36 -8.59 -16.30
C ARG A 189 -23.10 -7.72 -15.29
N GLU A 190 -24.29 -8.13 -14.89
CA GLU A 190 -25.05 -7.43 -13.86
C GLU A 190 -24.37 -7.52 -12.49
N LEU A 191 -23.80 -8.68 -12.14
CA LEU A 191 -23.00 -8.85 -10.92
C LEU A 191 -21.75 -7.96 -10.96
N GLU A 192 -21.02 -7.95 -12.08
CA GLU A 192 -19.84 -7.09 -12.27
C GLU A 192 -20.14 -5.63 -12.07
N ARG A 193 -21.29 -5.13 -12.55
CA ARG A 193 -21.70 -3.72 -12.37
C ARG A 193 -21.94 -3.34 -10.92
N ARG A 194 -22.29 -4.30 -10.06
CA ARG A 194 -22.61 -4.04 -8.65
C ARG A 194 -21.38 -3.97 -7.77
N PHE A 195 -20.39 -4.83 -8.02
CA PHE A 195 -19.19 -4.89 -7.20
C PHE A 195 -18.03 -4.09 -7.77
N ASN A 196 -18.04 -3.74 -9.06
CA ASN A 196 -17.00 -2.88 -9.63
C ASN A 196 -17.29 -1.40 -9.34
N PRO A 197 -16.24 -0.60 -9.07
CA PRO A 197 -14.84 -1.01 -8.91
C PRO A 197 -14.62 -1.78 -7.59
N VAL A 198 -13.79 -2.83 -7.63
CA VAL A 198 -13.46 -3.64 -6.43
C VAL A 198 -12.58 -2.88 -5.43
N LEU A 199 -11.88 -1.85 -5.90
CA LEU A 199 -11.19 -0.88 -5.05
C LEU A 199 -11.34 0.50 -5.67
N THR A 200 -11.80 1.44 -4.85
CA THR A 200 -11.85 2.86 -5.16
C THR A 200 -11.02 3.65 -4.15
N GLN A 201 -10.37 4.71 -4.61
CA GLN A 201 -9.59 5.63 -3.78
C GLN A 201 -10.34 6.94 -3.54
N ALA A 202 -11.67 6.95 -3.68
CA ALA A 202 -12.49 8.15 -3.52
C ALA A 202 -12.32 8.80 -2.13
N ASP A 203 -12.29 7.97 -1.10
CA ASP A 203 -12.14 8.36 0.32
C ASP A 203 -10.68 8.37 0.79
N TRP A 204 -9.73 8.20 -0.12
CA TRP A 204 -8.32 8.21 0.23
C TRP A 204 -7.81 9.65 0.28
N PRO A 205 -6.88 9.94 1.21
CA PRO A 205 -6.28 11.27 1.35
C PRO A 205 -5.42 11.65 0.14
N VAL A 206 -4.93 10.65 -0.60
CA VAL A 206 -4.17 10.82 -1.83
C VAL A 206 -4.69 9.83 -2.87
N ARG A 207 -4.85 10.31 -4.11
CA ARG A 207 -5.23 9.48 -5.25
C ARG A 207 -4.00 9.10 -6.08
N PHE A 208 -3.93 7.83 -6.45
CA PHE A 208 -2.85 7.24 -7.22
C PHE A 208 -3.44 6.65 -8.50
N ARG A 209 -2.91 7.06 -9.66
CA ARG A 209 -3.30 6.44 -10.94
C ARG A 209 -2.70 5.05 -11.04
N LEU A 210 -3.55 4.02 -11.02
CA LEU A 210 -3.14 2.62 -11.09
C LEU A 210 -2.88 2.25 -12.55
N ARG A 211 -1.68 1.74 -12.84
CA ARG A 211 -1.21 1.44 -14.20
C ARG A 211 -0.90 -0.02 -14.45
N SER A 212 -0.66 -0.78 -13.39
CA SER A 212 -0.46 -2.23 -13.47
C SER A 212 -1.16 -2.94 -12.33
N VAL A 213 -1.68 -4.12 -12.65
CA VAL A 213 -2.05 -5.13 -11.68
C VAL A 213 -1.52 -6.48 -12.17
N ARG A 214 -0.94 -7.28 -11.29
CA ARG A 214 -0.48 -8.64 -11.58
C ARG A 214 -0.98 -9.59 -10.51
N ALA A 215 -1.67 -10.65 -10.94
CA ALA A 215 -2.00 -11.79 -10.09
C ALA A 215 -0.86 -12.81 -10.21
N ASN A 216 -0.03 -12.90 -9.18
CA ASN A 216 0.99 -13.92 -9.01
C ASN A 216 0.38 -15.12 -8.27
N ARG A 217 1.12 -16.23 -8.13
CA ARG A 217 0.62 -17.45 -7.47
C ARG A 217 0.11 -17.22 -6.06
N ASP A 218 0.78 -16.37 -5.29
CA ASP A 218 0.51 -16.18 -3.85
C ASP A 218 -0.10 -14.81 -3.51
N GLU A 219 -0.05 -13.87 -4.45
CA GLU A 219 -0.39 -12.47 -4.20
C GLU A 219 -0.89 -11.72 -5.44
N VAL A 220 -1.56 -10.62 -5.19
CA VAL A 220 -1.91 -9.60 -6.17
C VAL A 220 -1.05 -8.37 -5.90
N VAL A 221 -0.37 -7.92 -6.94
CA VAL A 221 0.47 -6.72 -6.92
C VAL A 221 -0.23 -5.62 -7.69
N VAL A 222 -0.50 -4.49 -7.05
CA VAL A 222 -1.14 -3.31 -7.65
C VAL A 222 -0.15 -2.16 -7.64
N SER A 223 0.04 -1.49 -8.78
CA SER A 223 0.99 -0.38 -8.86
C SER A 223 0.56 0.74 -9.79
N SER A 224 0.99 1.94 -9.44
CA SER A 224 0.99 3.14 -10.29
C SER A 224 2.08 3.14 -11.36
N GLN A 225 3.01 2.19 -11.31
CA GLN A 225 4.07 2.03 -12.30
C GLN A 225 3.60 1.13 -13.45
N PRO A 226 4.12 1.31 -14.68
CA PRO A 226 3.78 0.45 -15.81
C PRO A 226 4.28 -0.99 -15.60
N ALA A 227 3.56 -1.95 -16.18
CA ALA A 227 3.73 -3.39 -15.95
C ALA A 227 4.93 -4.05 -16.68
N ALA A 228 5.87 -3.31 -17.29
CA ALA A 228 6.91 -3.91 -18.12
C ALA A 228 8.31 -3.77 -17.52
N GLY A 229 8.93 -4.90 -17.16
CA GLY A 229 10.38 -5.11 -17.03
C GLY A 229 11.13 -4.37 -15.91
N GLU A 230 10.56 -3.34 -15.33
CA GLU A 230 11.23 -2.52 -14.33
C GLU A 230 10.79 -2.97 -12.94
N GLY A 231 11.76 -3.33 -12.09
CA GLY A 231 11.53 -3.55 -10.67
C GLY A 231 10.84 -2.35 -10.03
N CYS A 232 10.22 -2.55 -8.86
CA CYS A 232 9.50 -1.48 -8.18
C CYS A 232 10.43 -0.30 -7.84
N ARG A 233 10.33 0.80 -8.59
CA ARG A 233 11.18 2.00 -8.42
C ARG A 233 10.98 2.65 -7.05
N VAL A 234 9.75 2.60 -6.53
CA VAL A 234 9.39 3.16 -5.22
C VAL A 234 9.91 2.31 -4.05
N CYS A 235 10.12 1.01 -4.26
CA CYS A 235 10.43 0.07 -3.18
C CYS A 235 11.88 0.21 -2.65
N GLY A 236 12.79 0.78 -3.45
CA GLY A 236 14.20 0.96 -3.07
C GLY A 236 14.47 2.18 -2.18
N GLU A 237 13.51 3.09 -2.02
CA GLU A 237 13.72 4.36 -1.30
C GLU A 237 13.42 4.24 0.20
N VAL A 238 12.46 3.39 0.56
CA VAL A 238 12.11 3.05 1.94
C VAL A 238 11.81 1.55 1.96
N GLY A 239 12.85 0.73 2.11
CA GLY A 239 12.73 -0.73 2.05
C GLY A 239 12.42 -1.38 3.41
N PRO A 240 12.09 -2.68 3.44
CA PRO A 240 12.19 -3.49 4.66
C PRO A 240 13.63 -3.42 5.17
N ALA A 241 13.81 -3.33 6.49
CA ALA A 241 15.17 -3.27 7.02
C ALA A 241 15.77 -4.65 6.79
N ALA A 242 17.07 -4.72 6.50
CA ALA A 242 17.78 -5.97 6.64
C ALA A 242 17.45 -6.54 8.04
N PRO A 243 17.14 -7.84 8.18
CA PRO A 243 17.02 -8.43 9.50
C PRO A 243 18.32 -8.13 10.24
N THR A 244 18.21 -7.47 11.40
CA THR A 244 19.34 -7.40 12.33
C THR A 244 19.77 -8.83 12.63
N PRO A 245 21.06 -9.17 12.47
CA PRO A 245 21.57 -10.51 12.72
C PRO A 245 21.37 -10.94 14.17
#